data_AF-A0A521IGC7-F1
#
_entry.id   AF-A0A521IGC7-F1
#
_cell.length_a   1.000
_cell.length_b   1.000
_cell.length_c   1.000
_cell.angle_alpha   90.00
_cell.angle_beta   90.00
_cell.angle_gamma   90.00
#
_symmetry.space_group_name_H-M   'P 1'
#
loop_
_entity.id
_entity.type
_entity.pdbx_description
1 polymer ?
#
loop_
_entity_poly.entity_id
_entity_poly.type
_entity_poly.pdbx_seq_one_letter_code
_entity_poly.pdbx_strand_id
1 'polypeptide(L)'
;MDHIEPQKTGTTDIVVLNQEERMLVNRVFENLRIYSPETMVGVATRVMDLERLSVSISRYPSMHEQGVLAGQPRTTETLIETLCRIGDGERMLSLPTKAVLGQGFLVAKFHAFSAITKVATNSGFSDKDIEELRQATLNIMFTIMAEDVYMSLLDDPNLNSDVRRDIAESLAELWEHRLDQHVTSVAPVLDAVWTVRDKIAPNFGTMIGTSELLLMTIALDESWQKFISQRLSREDVGHSLEEFLFGISYEDITLIRKELRTRNMSAVGRDEVADIIGHKATMSNEDPRIFYRAYTQRRNNANARKRLQATGPKKTIEDHYLQFIFEREREQRQHGNQ
;
A
#
# COMPACT_ATOMS: atom_id res chain seq x y z
N MET A 1 -20.02 11.46 45.06
CA MET A 1 -20.56 11.61 43.69
C MET A 1 -19.42 12.18 42.90
N ASP A 2 -18.53 11.30 42.46
CA ASP A 2 -17.31 11.72 41.75
C ASP A 2 -17.65 11.94 40.29
N HIS A 3 -17.35 13.15 39.84
CA HIS A 3 -17.44 13.56 38.46
C HIS A 3 -16.35 12.84 37.66
N ILE A 4 -16.76 11.85 36.86
CA ILE A 4 -15.94 11.31 35.79
C ILE A 4 -15.95 12.36 34.68
N GLU A 5 -14.83 13.06 34.50
CA GLU A 5 -14.59 13.84 33.29
C GLU A 5 -14.64 12.91 32.07
N PRO A 6 -15.39 13.25 31.01
CA PRO A 6 -15.33 12.48 29.78
C PRO A 6 -13.93 12.67 29.18
N GLN A 7 -13.20 11.57 29.06
CA GLN A 7 -12.04 11.48 28.19
C GLN A 7 -12.46 12.05 26.82
N LYS A 8 -11.69 13.01 26.30
CA LYS A 8 -11.89 13.53 24.94
C LYS A 8 -11.75 12.37 23.95
N THR A 9 -12.87 11.79 23.59
CA THR A 9 -12.97 10.84 22.49
C THR A 9 -12.60 11.58 21.21
N GLY A 10 -11.49 11.18 20.58
CA GLY A 10 -11.23 11.55 19.19
C GLY A 10 -12.46 11.18 18.35
N THR A 11 -12.84 12.04 17.41
CA THR A 11 -14.00 11.78 16.55
C THR A 11 -13.72 10.52 15.73
N THR A 12 -14.56 9.50 15.83
CA THR A 12 -14.48 8.26 15.03
C THR A 12 -14.97 8.44 13.58
N ASP A 13 -15.11 9.71 13.19
CA ASP A 13 -15.64 10.14 11.91
C ASP A 13 -14.60 9.97 10.80
N ILE A 14 -15.07 9.45 9.67
CA ILE A 14 -14.26 9.28 8.47
C ILE A 14 -13.88 10.66 7.92
N VAL A 15 -12.59 10.98 8.00
CA VAL A 15 -12.04 12.24 7.49
C VAL A 15 -12.04 12.23 5.96
N VAL A 16 -13.00 12.92 5.36
CA VAL A 16 -13.17 12.93 3.89
C VAL A 16 -11.94 13.48 3.19
N LEU A 17 -11.53 14.67 3.60
CA LEU A 17 -10.33 15.38 3.13
C LEU A 17 -9.52 15.79 4.34
N ASN A 18 -8.26 15.35 4.39
CA ASN A 18 -7.29 15.87 5.35
C ASN A 18 -6.94 17.34 5.03
N GLN A 19 -6.10 17.96 5.85
CA GLN A 19 -5.80 19.39 5.70
C GLN A 19 -5.16 19.72 4.35
N GLU A 20 -4.22 18.90 3.88
CA GLU A 20 -3.50 19.09 2.62
C GLU A 20 -4.42 18.88 1.41
N GLU A 21 -5.16 17.78 1.41
CA GLU A 21 -6.17 17.44 0.42
C GLU A 21 -7.24 18.54 0.30
N ARG A 22 -7.68 19.10 1.43
CA ARG A 22 -8.64 20.21 1.44
C ARG A 22 -8.06 21.46 0.79
N MET A 23 -6.80 21.79 1.08
CA MET A 23 -6.13 22.92 0.43
C MET A 23 -5.98 22.71 -1.09
N LEU A 24 -5.68 21.48 -1.52
CA LEU A 24 -5.61 21.12 -2.94
C LEU A 24 -6.96 21.27 -3.64
N VAL A 25 -8.01 20.67 -3.08
CA VAL A 25 -9.38 20.75 -3.62
C VAL A 25 -9.88 22.19 -3.70
N ASN A 26 -9.62 23.00 -2.66
CA ASN A 26 -10.00 24.42 -2.67
C ASN A 26 -9.29 25.22 -3.78
N ARG A 27 -7.98 24.99 -3.99
CA ARG A 27 -7.25 25.61 -5.10
C ARG A 27 -7.82 25.22 -6.47
N VAL A 28 -8.22 23.96 -6.63
CA VAL A 28 -8.90 23.51 -7.86
C VAL A 28 -10.23 24.24 -8.05
N PHE A 29 -11.03 24.36 -7.00
CA PHE A 29 -12.30 25.11 -7.07
C PHE A 29 -12.11 26.58 -7.41
N GLU A 30 -11.16 27.27 -6.78
CA GLU A 30 -10.91 28.70 -7.03
C GLU A 30 -10.52 28.96 -8.47
N ASN A 31 -9.64 28.13 -9.03
CA ASN A 31 -9.24 28.23 -10.43
C ASN A 31 -10.39 27.88 -11.39
N LEU A 32 -11.07 26.74 -11.19
CA LEU A 32 -12.16 26.32 -12.08
C LEU A 32 -13.36 27.27 -12.04
N ARG A 33 -13.60 27.97 -10.92
CA ARG A 33 -14.67 28.98 -10.82
C ARG A 33 -14.50 30.09 -11.86
N ILE A 34 -13.26 30.42 -12.23
CA ILE A 34 -12.95 31.49 -13.19
C ILE A 34 -13.03 30.96 -14.63
N TYR A 35 -12.52 29.74 -14.88
CA TYR A 35 -12.30 29.24 -16.23
C TYR A 35 -13.34 28.23 -16.73
N SER A 36 -13.98 27.45 -15.86
CA SER A 36 -14.98 26.45 -16.23
C SER A 36 -15.93 26.10 -15.07
N PRO A 37 -17.01 26.88 -14.87
CA PRO A 37 -17.99 26.65 -13.81
C PRO A 37 -18.69 25.29 -13.90
N GLU A 38 -18.96 24.79 -15.11
CA GLU A 38 -19.60 23.48 -15.30
C GLU A 38 -18.70 22.33 -14.82
N THR A 39 -17.41 22.39 -15.12
CA THR A 39 -16.43 21.39 -14.65
C THR A 39 -16.27 21.44 -13.13
N MET A 40 -16.34 22.64 -12.55
CA MET A 40 -16.34 22.83 -11.10
C MET A 40 -17.50 22.11 -10.42
N VAL A 41 -18.72 22.18 -10.96
CA VAL A 41 -19.90 21.45 -10.43
C VAL A 41 -19.65 19.93 -10.45
N GLY A 42 -19.01 19.42 -11.49
CA GLY A 42 -18.62 18.01 -11.58
C GLY A 42 -17.69 17.59 -10.45
N VAL A 43 -16.63 18.35 -10.20
CA VAL A 43 -15.68 18.11 -9.10
C VAL A 43 -16.37 18.23 -7.74
N ALA A 44 -17.19 19.27 -7.54
CA ALA A 44 -17.91 19.48 -6.30
C ALA A 44 -18.86 18.32 -5.98
N THR A 45 -19.57 17.82 -6.99
CA THR A 45 -20.45 16.65 -6.85
C THR A 45 -19.67 15.41 -6.40
N ARG A 46 -18.47 15.17 -6.94
CA ARG A 46 -17.63 14.04 -6.52
C ARG A 46 -17.21 14.15 -5.05
N VAL A 47 -16.82 15.35 -4.60
CA VAL A 47 -16.46 15.60 -3.18
C VAL A 47 -17.68 15.41 -2.28
N MET A 48 -18.84 15.95 -2.66
CA MET A 48 -20.10 15.76 -1.92
C MET A 48 -20.51 14.28 -1.82
N ASP A 49 -20.31 13.49 -2.87
CA ASP A 49 -20.60 12.06 -2.84
C ASP A 49 -19.70 11.33 -1.83
N LEU A 50 -18.42 11.72 -1.71
CA LEU A 50 -17.52 11.20 -0.67
C LEU A 50 -18.01 11.59 0.73
N GLU A 51 -18.44 12.83 0.95
CA GLU A 51 -19.00 13.27 2.25
C GLU A 51 -20.25 12.47 2.63
N ARG A 52 -21.12 12.16 1.66
CA ARG A 52 -22.31 11.33 1.92
C ARG A 52 -21.95 9.89 2.28
N LEU A 53 -20.94 9.34 1.61
CA LEU A 53 -20.41 8.00 1.91
C LEU A 53 -19.80 7.98 3.31
N SER A 54 -18.96 8.96 3.68
CA SER A 54 -18.31 8.99 5.00
C SER A 54 -19.34 9.03 6.12
N VAL A 55 -20.35 9.90 6.03
CA VAL A 55 -21.44 9.99 7.02
C VAL A 55 -22.20 8.67 7.15
N SER A 56 -22.39 7.95 6.04
CA SER A 56 -23.07 6.65 6.08
C SER A 56 -22.21 5.58 6.78
N ILE A 57 -20.90 5.61 6.56
CA ILE A 57 -19.97 4.64 7.14
C ILE A 57 -19.69 4.95 8.63
N SER A 58 -19.61 6.22 9.03
CA SER A 58 -19.44 6.63 10.44
C SER A 58 -20.55 6.12 11.38
N ARG A 59 -21.71 5.71 10.84
CA ARG A 59 -22.81 5.13 11.63
C ARG A 59 -22.56 3.70 12.06
N TYR A 60 -21.59 3.01 11.47
CA TYR A 60 -21.23 1.67 11.88
C TYR A 60 -20.31 1.71 13.12
N PRO A 61 -20.36 0.67 13.97
CA PRO A 61 -19.58 0.63 15.18
C PRO A 61 -18.09 0.85 14.94
N SER A 62 -17.45 1.60 15.85
CA SER A 62 -16.00 1.80 15.87
C SER A 62 -15.26 0.47 16.08
N MET A 63 -14.01 0.38 15.61
CA MET A 63 -13.15 -0.76 15.90
C MET A 63 -12.81 -0.87 17.39
N HIS A 64 -12.90 0.24 18.12
CA HIS A 64 -12.66 0.30 19.57
C HIS A 64 -13.95 0.22 20.40
N GLU A 65 -15.12 0.20 19.75
CA GLU A 65 -16.39 0.14 20.47
C GLU A 65 -16.53 -1.19 21.19
N GLN A 66 -16.85 -1.11 22.49
CA GLN A 66 -17.14 -2.28 23.30
C GLN A 66 -18.64 -2.56 23.33
N GLY A 67 -19.02 -3.80 23.09
CA GLY A 67 -20.42 -4.22 23.10
C GLY A 67 -20.59 -5.71 23.34
N VAL A 68 -21.83 -6.17 23.27
CA VAL A 68 -22.18 -7.58 23.34
C VAL A 68 -23.11 -7.90 22.18
N LEU A 69 -22.75 -8.87 21.35
CA LEU A 69 -23.57 -9.36 20.25
C LEU A 69 -23.94 -10.81 20.52
N ALA A 70 -25.24 -11.09 20.68
CA ALA A 70 -25.75 -12.44 20.98
C ALA A 70 -25.03 -13.13 22.16
N GLY A 71 -24.70 -12.37 23.21
CA GLY A 71 -24.00 -12.88 24.41
C GLY A 71 -22.49 -13.02 24.27
N GLN A 72 -21.91 -12.74 23.09
CA GLN A 72 -20.47 -12.71 22.88
C GLN A 72 -19.93 -11.30 23.08
N PRO A 73 -18.81 -11.11 23.81
CA PRO A 73 -18.17 -9.81 23.92
C PRO A 73 -17.65 -9.39 22.54
N ARG A 74 -17.81 -8.11 22.24
CA ARG A 74 -17.23 -7.45 21.06
C ARG A 74 -16.34 -6.32 21.56
N THR A 75 -15.05 -6.50 21.41
CA THR A 75 -13.99 -5.55 21.80
C THR A 75 -12.89 -5.55 20.73
N THR A 76 -11.98 -4.58 20.78
CA THR A 76 -10.76 -4.57 19.95
C THR A 76 -10.00 -5.90 20.06
N GLU A 77 -9.91 -6.45 21.27
CA GLU A 77 -9.25 -7.73 21.53
C GLU A 77 -9.87 -8.89 20.74
N THR A 78 -11.21 -9.00 20.80
CA THR A 78 -11.91 -10.05 20.04
C THR A 78 -11.78 -9.87 18.54
N LEU A 79 -11.64 -8.62 18.05
CA LEU A 79 -11.37 -8.34 16.64
C LEU A 79 -9.96 -8.80 16.26
N ILE A 80 -8.94 -8.48 17.07
CA ILE A 80 -7.55 -8.91 16.85
C ILE A 80 -7.47 -10.44 16.83
N GLU A 81 -8.08 -11.12 17.80
CA GLU A 81 -8.14 -12.59 17.83
C GLU A 81 -8.81 -13.17 16.57
N THR A 82 -9.89 -12.52 16.12
CA THR A 82 -10.63 -12.91 14.91
C THR A 82 -9.75 -12.75 13.66
N LEU A 83 -9.07 -11.61 13.51
CA LEU A 83 -8.13 -11.35 12.41
C LEU A 83 -6.96 -12.34 12.37
N CYS A 84 -6.47 -12.76 13.53
CA CYS A 84 -5.41 -13.77 13.62
C CYS A 84 -5.85 -15.17 13.20
N ARG A 85 -7.16 -15.46 13.21
CA ARG A 85 -7.72 -16.80 12.95
C ARG A 85 -8.39 -16.96 11.58
N ILE A 86 -8.96 -15.88 11.04
CA ILE A 86 -9.68 -15.95 9.77
C ILE A 86 -8.72 -16.28 8.63
N GLY A 87 -9.05 -17.31 7.84
CA GLY A 87 -8.41 -17.58 6.56
C GLY A 87 -9.01 -16.77 5.41
N ASP A 88 -8.24 -16.61 4.33
CA ASP A 88 -8.59 -15.86 3.11
C ASP A 88 -10.03 -16.08 2.61
N GLY A 89 -10.53 -17.32 2.61
CA GLY A 89 -11.85 -17.67 2.07
C GLY A 89 -13.07 -17.15 2.83
N GLU A 90 -12.94 -16.77 4.10
CA GLU A 90 -14.07 -16.34 4.95
C GLU A 90 -14.02 -14.83 5.26
N ARG A 91 -12.94 -14.16 4.87
CA ARG A 91 -12.61 -12.78 5.26
C ARG A 91 -13.73 -11.79 4.96
N MET A 92 -14.23 -11.75 3.73
CA MET A 92 -15.23 -10.75 3.32
C MET A 92 -16.48 -10.75 4.22
N LEU A 93 -16.89 -11.90 4.75
CA LEU A 93 -18.10 -12.06 5.56
C LEU A 93 -17.82 -12.02 7.06
N SER A 94 -16.56 -12.20 7.48
CA SER A 94 -16.16 -12.18 8.89
C SER A 94 -15.59 -10.84 9.35
N LEU A 95 -15.24 -9.93 8.42
CA LEU A 95 -14.74 -8.59 8.76
C LEU A 95 -15.85 -7.65 9.24
N PRO A 96 -15.54 -6.69 10.13
CA PRO A 96 -16.48 -5.64 10.49
C PRO A 96 -16.96 -4.84 9.27
N THR A 97 -18.24 -4.47 9.24
CA THR A 97 -18.82 -3.70 8.13
C THR A 97 -18.08 -2.38 7.88
N LYS A 98 -17.65 -1.68 8.94
CA LYS A 98 -16.86 -0.44 8.84
C LYS A 98 -15.53 -0.67 8.08
N ALA A 99 -14.89 -1.83 8.23
CA ALA A 99 -13.66 -2.18 7.52
C ALA A 99 -13.92 -2.33 6.01
N VAL A 100 -14.91 -3.15 5.65
CA VAL A 100 -15.27 -3.45 4.25
C VAL A 100 -15.74 -2.20 3.51
N LEU A 101 -16.62 -1.40 4.13
CA LEU A 101 -17.09 -0.15 3.52
C LEU A 101 -15.98 0.91 3.47
N GLY A 102 -15.09 0.94 4.46
CA GLY A 102 -13.92 1.83 4.49
C GLY A 102 -12.96 1.58 3.34
N GLN A 103 -12.75 0.32 2.95
CA GLN A 103 -11.98 -0.03 1.76
C GLN A 103 -12.65 0.51 0.48
N GLY A 104 -13.96 0.33 0.34
CA GLY A 104 -14.74 0.89 -0.77
C GLY A 104 -14.67 2.42 -0.83
N PHE A 105 -14.67 3.08 0.34
CA PHE A 105 -14.47 4.53 0.45
C PHE A 105 -13.11 4.98 -0.07
N LEU A 106 -12.00 4.30 0.28
CA LEU A 106 -10.67 4.63 -0.25
C LEU A 106 -10.62 4.52 -1.77
N VAL A 107 -11.25 3.50 -2.36
CA VAL A 107 -11.35 3.36 -3.82
C VAL A 107 -12.15 4.51 -4.44
N ALA A 108 -13.27 4.91 -3.81
CA ALA A 108 -14.04 6.06 -4.26
C ALA A 108 -13.23 7.36 -4.19
N LYS A 109 -12.48 7.56 -3.10
CA LYS A 109 -11.59 8.71 -2.90
C LYS A 109 -10.47 8.74 -3.94
N PHE A 110 -9.82 7.60 -4.21
CA PHE A 110 -8.83 7.45 -5.27
C PHE A 110 -9.39 7.86 -6.63
N HIS A 111 -10.61 7.42 -6.98
CA HIS A 111 -11.27 7.80 -8.23
C HIS A 111 -11.58 9.31 -8.29
N ALA A 112 -12.03 9.91 -7.19
CA ALA A 112 -12.29 11.34 -7.13
C ALA A 112 -11.00 12.15 -7.36
N PHE A 113 -9.91 11.83 -6.65
CA PHE A 113 -8.62 12.49 -6.82
C PHE A 113 -8.04 12.29 -8.23
N SER A 114 -8.11 11.07 -8.77
CA SER A 114 -7.71 10.81 -10.16
C SER A 114 -8.49 11.67 -11.17
N ALA A 115 -9.80 11.85 -10.97
CA ALA A 115 -10.63 12.69 -11.82
C ALA A 115 -10.27 14.18 -11.67
N ILE A 116 -10.03 14.65 -10.45
CA ILE A 116 -9.59 16.02 -10.15
C ILE A 116 -8.25 16.31 -10.84
N THR A 117 -7.26 15.42 -10.72
CA THR A 117 -5.96 15.55 -11.39
C THR A 117 -6.09 15.64 -12.90
N LYS A 118 -6.97 14.82 -13.50
CA LYS A 118 -7.24 14.85 -14.94
C LYS A 118 -7.87 16.18 -15.37
N VAL A 119 -8.82 16.69 -14.59
CA VAL A 119 -9.43 18.00 -14.81
C VAL A 119 -8.39 19.11 -14.72
N ALA A 120 -7.56 19.13 -13.68
CA ALA A 120 -6.49 20.11 -13.51
C ALA A 120 -5.51 20.10 -14.69
N THR A 121 -5.07 18.91 -15.12
CA THR A 121 -4.19 18.71 -16.27
C THR A 121 -4.80 19.30 -17.55
N ASN A 122 -6.05 18.96 -17.85
CA ASN A 122 -6.74 19.42 -19.05
C ASN A 122 -7.11 20.92 -19.01
N SER A 123 -7.11 21.52 -17.82
CA SER A 123 -7.44 22.93 -17.61
C SER A 123 -6.20 23.82 -17.55
N GLY A 124 -5.00 23.28 -17.82
CA GLY A 124 -3.76 24.03 -17.90
C GLY A 124 -3.25 24.54 -16.55
N PHE A 125 -3.50 23.79 -15.47
CA PHE A 125 -2.94 24.08 -14.15
C PHE A 125 -1.40 23.97 -14.18
N SER A 126 -0.73 24.57 -13.20
CA SER A 126 0.73 24.49 -13.09
C SER A 126 1.19 23.05 -12.85
N ASP A 127 2.37 22.69 -13.38
CA ASP A 127 2.95 21.36 -13.17
C ASP A 127 3.10 21.04 -11.68
N LYS A 128 3.36 22.05 -10.85
CA LYS A 128 3.45 21.91 -9.39
C LYS A 128 2.11 21.47 -8.78
N ASP A 129 1.00 22.12 -9.16
CA ASP A 129 -0.32 21.75 -8.63
C ASP A 129 -0.75 20.35 -9.10
N ILE A 130 -0.43 19.99 -10.34
CA ILE A 130 -0.69 18.65 -10.88
C ILE A 130 0.10 17.60 -10.09
N GLU A 131 1.36 17.87 -9.77
CA GLU A 131 2.20 16.94 -9.02
C GLU A 131 1.73 16.75 -7.57
N GLU A 132 1.32 17.83 -6.90
CA GLU A 132 0.74 17.71 -5.55
C GLU A 132 -0.57 16.91 -5.55
N LEU A 133 -1.42 17.05 -6.58
CA LEU A 133 -2.62 16.23 -6.75
C LEU A 133 -2.30 14.76 -7.05
N ARG A 134 -1.25 14.49 -7.84
CA ARG A 134 -0.75 13.13 -8.09
C ARG A 134 -0.22 12.50 -6.80
N GLN A 135 0.55 13.22 -6.00
CA GLN A 135 1.05 12.73 -4.71
C GLN A 135 -0.11 12.41 -3.76
N ALA A 136 -1.12 13.26 -3.67
CA ALA A 136 -2.32 12.95 -2.87
C ALA A 136 -3.02 11.67 -3.35
N THR A 137 -3.09 11.45 -4.67
CA THR A 137 -3.64 10.23 -5.27
C THR A 137 -2.79 9.00 -4.94
N LEU A 138 -1.46 9.12 -4.96
CA LEU A 138 -0.51 8.06 -4.59
C LEU A 138 -0.66 7.68 -3.11
N ASN A 139 -0.77 8.66 -2.22
CA ASN A 139 -0.93 8.43 -0.79
C ASN A 139 -2.17 7.57 -0.49
N ILE A 140 -3.30 7.87 -1.14
CA ILE A 140 -4.53 7.05 -1.03
C ILE A 140 -4.29 5.61 -1.51
N MET A 141 -3.56 5.46 -2.63
CA MET A 141 -3.22 4.14 -3.18
C MET A 141 -2.29 3.35 -2.24
N PHE A 142 -1.31 4.01 -1.60
CA PHE A 142 -0.46 3.36 -0.60
C PHE A 142 -1.22 2.92 0.65
N THR A 143 -2.26 3.65 1.08
CA THR A 143 -3.15 3.19 2.15
C THR A 143 -3.87 1.89 1.76
N ILE A 144 -4.36 1.80 0.51
CA ILE A 144 -4.99 0.57 -0.01
C ILE A 144 -3.97 -0.58 -0.05
N MET A 145 -2.76 -0.30 -0.54
CA MET A 145 -1.67 -1.28 -0.60
C MET A 145 -1.24 -1.76 0.79
N ALA A 146 -1.15 -0.87 1.78
CA ALA A 146 -0.78 -1.24 3.14
C ALA A 146 -1.80 -2.21 3.76
N GLU A 147 -3.10 -1.95 3.59
CA GLU A 147 -4.16 -2.87 4.02
C GLU A 147 -4.02 -4.24 3.32
N ASP A 148 -3.74 -4.24 2.02
CA ASP A 148 -3.50 -5.45 1.24
C ASP A 148 -2.27 -6.25 1.71
N VAL A 149 -1.19 -5.59 2.10
CA VAL A 149 0.02 -6.25 2.64
C VAL A 149 -0.24 -6.77 4.06
N TYR A 150 -0.91 -6.02 4.92
CA TYR A 150 -1.27 -6.50 6.25
C TYR A 150 -2.11 -7.77 6.19
N MET A 151 -3.10 -7.79 5.29
CA MET A 151 -3.91 -8.98 5.04
C MET A 151 -3.08 -10.15 4.53
N SER A 152 -2.18 -9.91 3.57
CA SER A 152 -1.25 -10.92 3.03
C SER A 152 -0.37 -11.53 4.13
N LEU A 153 0.12 -10.70 5.07
CA LEU A 153 0.91 -11.16 6.21
C LEU A 153 0.09 -11.98 7.21
N LEU A 154 -1.14 -11.57 7.50
CA LEU A 154 -2.05 -12.35 8.34
C LEU A 154 -2.38 -13.73 7.71
N ASP A 155 -2.33 -13.87 6.39
CA ASP A 155 -2.51 -15.15 5.70
C ASP A 155 -1.25 -16.05 5.67
N ASP A 156 -0.11 -15.58 6.15
CA ASP A 156 1.09 -16.42 6.21
C ASP A 156 1.04 -17.38 7.41
N PRO A 157 0.90 -18.70 7.22
CA PRO A 157 0.86 -19.66 8.33
C PRO A 157 2.19 -19.71 9.12
N ASN A 158 3.30 -19.25 8.54
CA ASN A 158 4.61 -19.28 9.19
C ASN A 158 4.92 -18.01 9.98
N LEU A 159 4.02 -17.02 9.97
CA LEU A 159 4.20 -15.79 10.73
C LEU A 159 4.08 -16.07 12.22
N ASN A 160 5.08 -15.62 12.98
CA ASN A 160 5.11 -15.68 14.42
C ASN A 160 3.81 -15.10 15.03
N SER A 161 3.20 -15.81 15.99
CA SER A 161 1.87 -15.46 16.54
C SER A 161 1.81 -14.08 17.18
N ASP A 162 2.92 -13.68 17.76
CA ASP A 162 3.14 -12.45 18.48
C ASP A 162 3.23 -11.27 17.49
N VAL A 163 4.01 -11.43 16.41
CA VAL A 163 4.09 -10.48 15.29
C VAL A 163 2.76 -10.39 14.53
N ARG A 164 2.08 -11.53 14.34
CA ARG A 164 0.73 -11.59 13.73
C ARG A 164 -0.26 -10.72 14.50
N ARG A 165 -0.18 -10.77 15.83
CA ARG A 165 -1.00 -9.93 16.71
C ARG A 165 -0.68 -8.45 16.54
N ASP A 166 0.60 -8.07 16.51
CA ASP A 166 1.02 -6.67 16.27
C ASP A 166 0.48 -6.16 14.92
N ILE A 167 0.49 -6.99 13.87
CA ILE A 167 -0.05 -6.63 12.56
C ILE A 167 -1.58 -6.48 12.61
N ALA A 168 -2.28 -7.38 13.30
CA ALA A 168 -3.73 -7.28 13.46
C ALA A 168 -4.14 -6.02 14.26
N GLU A 169 -3.37 -5.66 15.28
CA GLU A 169 -3.52 -4.40 16.04
C GLU A 169 -3.32 -3.19 15.11
N SER A 170 -2.23 -3.14 14.37
CA SER A 170 -1.96 -2.05 13.41
C SER A 170 -2.98 -1.98 12.27
N LEU A 171 -3.55 -3.10 11.84
CA LEU A 171 -4.61 -3.13 10.84
C LEU A 171 -5.93 -2.59 11.39
N ALA A 172 -6.30 -2.96 12.62
CA ALA A 172 -7.49 -2.41 13.29
C ALA A 172 -7.36 -0.89 13.50
N GLU A 173 -6.17 -0.43 13.89
CA GLU A 173 -5.82 0.97 14.03
C GLU A 173 -5.88 1.71 12.68
N LEU A 174 -5.32 1.12 11.62
CA LEU A 174 -5.42 1.64 10.25
C LEU A 174 -6.88 1.76 9.80
N TRP A 175 -7.78 0.89 10.24
CA TRP A 175 -9.19 0.98 9.89
C TRP A 175 -9.94 2.05 10.65
N GLU A 176 -9.60 2.27 11.92
CA GLU A 176 -10.23 3.32 12.71
C GLU A 176 -9.78 4.71 12.24
N HIS A 177 -8.49 4.85 11.96
CA HIS A 177 -7.86 6.12 11.63
C HIS A 177 -7.39 6.19 10.17
N ARG A 178 -8.07 5.46 9.28
CA ARG A 178 -7.75 5.29 7.85
C ARG A 178 -7.50 6.59 7.08
N LEU A 179 -7.91 7.72 7.65
CA LEU A 179 -7.90 9.06 7.06
C LEU A 179 -7.35 10.14 8.01
N ASP A 180 -6.86 9.75 9.19
CA ASP A 180 -6.16 10.66 10.10
C ASP A 180 -4.69 10.75 9.67
N GLN A 181 -4.18 11.97 9.52
CA GLN A 181 -2.77 12.21 9.19
C GLN A 181 -1.83 11.67 10.28
N HIS A 182 -2.29 11.54 11.52
CA HIS A 182 -1.46 11.15 12.67
C HIS A 182 -1.22 9.64 12.78
N VAL A 183 -1.99 8.79 12.08
CA VAL A 183 -1.94 7.33 12.24
C VAL A 183 -1.26 6.62 11.06
N THR A 184 -0.62 7.40 10.19
CA THR A 184 0.19 6.90 9.08
C THR A 184 1.55 6.36 9.58
N SER A 185 1.57 5.40 10.52
CA SER A 185 2.83 4.92 11.11
C SER A 185 3.54 3.84 10.27
N VAL A 186 2.92 3.30 9.21
CA VAL A 186 3.57 2.27 8.37
C VAL A 186 3.38 2.46 6.85
N ALA A 187 2.34 3.20 6.42
CA ALA A 187 2.25 3.62 5.01
C ALA A 187 3.48 4.42 4.47
N PRO A 188 4.25 5.18 5.29
CA PRO A 188 5.41 5.93 4.79
C PRO A 188 6.55 5.03 4.30
N VAL A 189 6.65 3.81 4.85
CA VAL A 189 7.72 2.88 4.51
C VAL A 189 7.53 2.31 3.11
N LEU A 190 6.29 1.94 2.76
CA LEU A 190 5.94 1.53 1.41
C LEU A 190 6.00 2.71 0.42
N ASP A 191 5.51 3.88 0.82
CA ASP A 191 5.63 5.12 0.03
C ASP A 191 7.09 5.40 -0.35
N ALA A 192 8.00 5.41 0.63
CA ALA A 192 9.42 5.65 0.38
C ALA A 192 10.01 4.65 -0.63
N VAL A 193 9.75 3.36 -0.45
CA VAL A 193 10.28 2.31 -1.34
C VAL A 193 9.78 2.47 -2.77
N TRP A 194 8.49 2.75 -2.97
CA TRP A 194 7.92 2.93 -4.29
C TRP A 194 8.28 4.27 -4.95
N THR A 195 8.36 5.35 -4.16
CA THR A 195 8.81 6.68 -4.61
C THR A 195 10.28 6.65 -5.05
N VAL A 196 11.13 5.85 -4.38
CA VAL A 196 12.51 5.64 -4.82
C VAL A 196 12.56 4.75 -6.06
N ARG A 197 11.78 3.66 -6.10
CA ARG A 197 11.71 2.75 -7.26
C ARG A 197 11.36 3.49 -8.56
N ASP A 198 10.40 4.42 -8.50
CA ASP A 198 10.04 5.25 -9.66
C ASP A 198 11.26 5.91 -10.32
N LYS A 199 12.13 6.48 -9.49
CA LYS A 199 13.30 7.25 -9.95
C LYS A 199 14.40 6.35 -10.51
N ILE A 200 14.30 5.03 -10.30
CA ILE A 200 15.30 4.05 -10.71
C ILE A 200 14.75 3.31 -11.92
N ALA A 201 15.10 3.78 -13.10
CA ALA A 201 14.74 3.10 -14.33
C ALA A 201 15.66 1.88 -14.53
N PRO A 202 15.18 0.62 -14.46
CA PRO A 202 16.03 -0.56 -14.56
C PRO A 202 16.84 -0.58 -15.87
N ASN A 203 18.13 -0.88 -15.74
CA ASN A 203 19.06 -1.01 -16.85
C ASN A 203 19.15 -2.46 -17.35
N PHE A 204 18.49 -3.42 -16.69
CA PHE A 204 18.49 -4.87 -16.91
C PHE A 204 19.90 -5.47 -16.95
N GLY A 205 20.73 -5.13 -17.93
CA GLY A 205 22.16 -5.35 -17.94
C GLY A 205 22.48 -6.83 -17.79
N THR A 206 23.27 -7.18 -16.78
CA THR A 206 23.63 -8.57 -16.45
C THR A 206 22.51 -9.34 -15.72
N MET A 207 21.36 -8.72 -15.50
CA MET A 207 20.24 -9.22 -14.70
C MET A 207 20.60 -9.48 -13.23
N ILE A 208 21.66 -8.85 -12.71
CA ILE A 208 22.06 -8.96 -11.30
C ILE A 208 21.37 -7.90 -10.43
N GLY A 209 21.09 -6.70 -10.98
CA GLY A 209 20.36 -5.64 -10.27
C GLY A 209 21.19 -4.87 -9.22
N THR A 210 22.53 -4.98 -9.26
CA THR A 210 23.42 -4.33 -8.29
C THR A 210 23.34 -2.81 -8.32
N SER A 211 23.24 -2.21 -9.51
CA SER A 211 23.15 -0.75 -9.65
C SER A 211 21.83 -0.23 -9.07
N GLU A 212 20.71 -0.88 -9.39
CA GLU A 212 19.40 -0.53 -8.89
C GLU A 212 19.30 -0.70 -7.37
N LEU A 213 19.81 -1.82 -6.84
CA LEU A 213 19.87 -2.06 -5.40
C LEU A 213 20.73 -1.02 -4.68
N LEU A 214 21.88 -0.64 -5.25
CA LEU A 214 22.75 0.38 -4.66
C LEU A 214 22.03 1.74 -4.60
N LEU A 215 21.41 2.17 -5.71
CA LEU A 215 20.66 3.43 -5.76
C LEU A 215 19.49 3.43 -4.75
N MET A 216 18.75 2.33 -4.65
CA MET A 216 17.69 2.19 -3.63
C MET A 216 18.25 2.30 -2.21
N THR A 217 19.35 1.60 -1.93
CA THR A 217 19.94 1.56 -0.58
C THR A 217 20.50 2.91 -0.15
N ILE A 218 21.01 3.71 -1.10
CA ILE A 218 21.48 5.08 -0.85
C ILE A 218 20.30 6.04 -0.59
N ALA A 219 19.19 5.86 -1.32
CA ALA A 219 18.05 6.76 -1.23
C ALA A 219 17.12 6.47 -0.03
N LEU A 220 17.14 5.25 0.50
CA LEU A 220 16.31 4.81 1.63
C LEU A 220 17.06 4.89 2.96
N ASP A 221 16.31 4.80 4.05
CA ASP A 221 16.78 5.02 5.41
C ASP A 221 17.53 3.81 6.02
N GLU A 222 17.94 3.95 7.29
CA GLU A 222 18.66 2.91 8.03
C GLU A 222 17.80 1.64 8.21
N SER A 223 16.47 1.75 8.26
CA SER A 223 15.58 0.61 8.41
C SER A 223 15.67 -0.31 7.17
N TRP A 224 15.68 0.27 5.97
CA TRP A 224 15.88 -0.46 4.72
C TRP A 224 17.28 -1.08 4.65
N GLN A 225 18.31 -0.34 5.03
CA GLN A 225 19.70 -0.85 5.04
C GLN A 225 19.86 -2.06 5.98
N LYS A 226 19.23 -2.02 7.16
CA LYS A 226 19.17 -3.14 8.10
C LYS A 226 18.39 -4.32 7.51
N PHE A 227 17.27 -4.06 6.84
CA PHE A 227 16.51 -5.10 6.15
C PHE A 227 17.35 -5.83 5.10
N ILE A 228 17.99 -5.08 4.19
CA ILE A 228 18.84 -5.65 3.14
C ILE A 228 19.99 -6.45 3.75
N SER A 229 20.73 -5.88 4.70
CA SER A 229 21.88 -6.56 5.31
C SER A 229 21.50 -7.87 6.03
N GLN A 230 20.31 -7.95 6.63
CA GLN A 230 19.88 -9.12 7.41
C GLN A 230 19.09 -10.16 6.61
N ARG A 231 18.36 -9.74 5.58
CA ARG A 231 17.37 -10.60 4.89
C ARG A 231 17.73 -10.95 3.45
N LEU A 232 18.59 -10.18 2.77
CA LEU A 232 18.89 -10.39 1.34
C LEU A 232 19.54 -11.75 1.05
N SER A 233 20.24 -12.34 2.01
CA SER A 233 20.84 -13.68 1.88
C SER A 233 19.80 -14.80 1.73
N ARG A 234 18.53 -14.53 2.04
CA ARG A 234 17.42 -15.47 1.83
C ARG A 234 17.01 -15.42 0.36
N GLU A 235 17.02 -16.57 -0.31
CA GLU A 235 16.70 -16.70 -1.74
C GLU A 235 15.33 -16.10 -2.10
N ASP A 236 14.31 -16.37 -1.27
CA ASP A 236 12.95 -15.83 -1.47
C ASP A 236 12.91 -14.29 -1.46
N VAL A 237 13.70 -13.66 -0.58
CA VAL A 237 13.83 -12.20 -0.49
C VAL A 237 14.56 -11.66 -1.72
N GLY A 238 15.70 -12.27 -2.08
CA GLY A 238 16.47 -11.89 -3.27
C GLY A 238 15.62 -11.94 -4.54
N HIS A 239 14.90 -13.02 -4.78
CA HIS A 239 14.02 -13.13 -5.95
C HIS A 239 12.86 -12.13 -5.91
N SER A 240 12.24 -11.89 -4.74
CA SER A 240 11.16 -10.89 -4.62
C SER A 240 11.66 -9.46 -4.89
N LEU A 241 12.90 -9.17 -4.50
CA LEU A 241 13.57 -7.91 -4.77
C LEU A 241 13.87 -7.75 -6.26
N GLU A 242 14.34 -8.80 -6.93
CA GLU A 242 14.56 -8.77 -8.39
C GLU A 242 13.24 -8.49 -9.14
N GLU A 243 12.13 -9.13 -8.76
CA GLU A 243 10.81 -8.83 -9.35
C GLU A 243 10.41 -7.35 -9.15
N PHE A 244 10.69 -6.80 -7.98
CA PHE A 244 10.40 -5.41 -7.65
C PHE A 244 11.25 -4.42 -8.46
N LEU A 245 12.56 -4.66 -8.54
CA LEU A 245 13.53 -3.81 -9.22
C LEU A 245 13.31 -3.81 -10.74
N PHE A 246 13.18 -4.99 -11.34
CA PHE A 246 13.05 -5.12 -12.79
C PHE A 246 11.61 -4.91 -13.29
N GLY A 247 10.61 -5.01 -12.41
CA GLY A 247 9.20 -4.83 -12.79
C GLY A 247 8.67 -5.92 -13.73
N ILE A 248 9.26 -7.12 -13.67
CA ILE A 248 8.91 -8.33 -14.40
C ILE A 248 8.89 -9.53 -13.46
N SER A 249 8.31 -10.64 -13.88
CA SER A 249 8.16 -11.82 -13.02
C SER A 249 9.47 -12.60 -12.86
N TYR A 250 9.55 -13.42 -11.81
CA TYR A 250 10.64 -14.37 -11.61
C TYR A 250 10.80 -15.33 -12.79
N GLU A 251 9.69 -15.75 -13.42
CA GLU A 251 9.71 -16.60 -14.60
C GLU A 251 10.36 -15.87 -15.79
N ASP A 252 10.02 -14.61 -16.00
CA ASP A 252 10.63 -13.76 -17.04
C ASP A 252 12.12 -13.55 -16.78
N ILE A 253 12.51 -13.24 -15.54
CA ILE A 253 13.91 -13.08 -15.13
C ILE A 253 14.69 -14.36 -15.42
N THR A 254 14.13 -15.52 -15.07
CA THR A 254 14.73 -16.82 -15.30
C THR A 254 14.85 -17.12 -16.79
N LEU A 255 13.82 -16.80 -17.59
CA LEU A 255 13.83 -16.93 -19.04
C LEU A 255 14.93 -16.08 -19.67
N ILE A 256 15.01 -14.79 -19.31
CA ILE A 256 16.03 -13.87 -19.81
C ILE A 256 17.44 -14.38 -19.48
N ARG A 257 17.68 -14.81 -18.22
CA ARG A 257 18.96 -15.38 -17.80
C ARG A 257 19.33 -16.63 -18.59
N LYS A 258 18.36 -17.49 -18.90
CA LYS A 258 18.57 -18.68 -19.75
C LYS A 258 18.91 -18.28 -21.18
N GLU A 259 18.24 -17.26 -21.72
CA GLU A 259 18.47 -16.79 -23.08
C GLU A 259 19.84 -16.13 -23.23
N LEU A 260 20.27 -15.32 -22.27
CA LEU A 260 21.62 -14.74 -22.21
C LEU A 260 22.70 -15.82 -22.28
N ARG A 261 22.54 -16.90 -21.51
CA ARG A 261 23.47 -18.04 -21.54
C ARG A 261 23.43 -18.78 -22.89
N THR A 262 22.25 -18.97 -23.47
CA THR A 262 22.06 -19.70 -24.72
C THR A 262 22.64 -18.93 -25.92
N ARG A 263 22.48 -17.60 -25.94
CA ARG A 263 23.02 -16.71 -26.97
C ARG A 263 24.45 -16.25 -26.70
N ASN A 264 25.05 -16.69 -25.59
CA ASN A 264 26.36 -16.25 -25.10
C ASN A 264 26.48 -14.71 -24.98
N MET A 265 25.40 -14.06 -24.57
CA MET A 265 25.32 -12.62 -24.33
C MET A 265 25.63 -12.32 -22.86
N SER A 266 26.41 -11.27 -22.61
CA SER A 266 26.78 -10.85 -21.25
C SER A 266 25.79 -9.87 -20.61
N ALA A 267 25.01 -9.17 -21.42
CA ALA A 267 24.04 -8.18 -20.97
C ALA A 267 22.87 -8.05 -21.95
N VAL A 268 21.75 -7.50 -21.47
CA VAL A 268 20.54 -7.22 -22.26
C VAL A 268 20.05 -5.80 -22.01
N GLY A 269 19.62 -5.12 -23.07
CA GLY A 269 18.96 -3.82 -23.01
C GLY A 269 17.44 -3.91 -22.84
N ARG A 270 16.78 -2.77 -22.67
CA ARG A 270 15.32 -2.71 -22.44
C ARG A 270 14.49 -3.24 -23.60
N ASP A 271 14.87 -2.86 -24.83
CA ASP A 271 14.13 -3.27 -26.03
C ASP A 271 14.28 -4.78 -26.27
N GLU A 272 15.48 -5.30 -26.07
CA GLU A 272 15.77 -6.74 -26.18
C GLU A 272 15.02 -7.57 -25.13
N VAL A 273 14.84 -7.06 -23.90
CA VAL A 273 14.02 -7.74 -22.88
C VAL A 273 12.59 -7.90 -23.36
N ALA A 274 12.00 -6.86 -23.94
CA ALA A 274 10.63 -6.92 -24.45
C ALA A 274 10.49 -7.92 -25.60
N ASP A 275 11.51 -8.05 -26.45
CA ASP A 275 11.55 -9.03 -27.54
C ASP A 275 11.68 -10.47 -27.02
N ILE A 276 12.40 -10.69 -25.92
CA ILE A 276 12.60 -12.02 -25.31
C ILE A 276 11.32 -12.52 -24.62
N ILE A 277 10.65 -11.67 -23.85
CA ILE A 277 9.50 -12.06 -23.02
C ILE A 277 8.14 -11.79 -23.70
N GLY A 278 8.14 -11.02 -24.80
CA GLY A 278 6.94 -10.71 -25.58
C GLY A 278 6.04 -9.64 -24.96
N HIS A 279 6.48 -8.97 -23.89
CA HIS A 279 5.77 -7.85 -23.28
C HIS A 279 6.73 -6.83 -22.68
N LYS A 280 6.25 -5.59 -22.50
CA LYS A 280 7.06 -4.52 -21.89
C LYS A 280 7.05 -4.64 -20.37
N ALA A 281 8.18 -4.30 -19.74
CA ALA A 281 8.24 -4.11 -18.31
C ALA A 281 7.33 -2.96 -17.86
N THR A 282 6.81 -3.04 -16.63
CA THR A 282 5.97 -1.97 -16.08
C THR A 282 6.83 -0.85 -15.49
N MET A 283 6.90 0.27 -16.23
CA MET A 283 7.93 1.31 -16.03
C MET A 283 7.39 2.74 -15.90
N SER A 284 6.19 3.03 -16.41
CA SER A 284 5.67 4.41 -16.45
C SER A 284 4.84 4.74 -15.23
N ASN A 285 4.94 6.00 -14.83
CA ASN A 285 4.59 6.50 -13.52
C ASN A 285 3.50 7.58 -13.55
N GLU A 286 2.94 7.87 -14.72
CA GLU A 286 1.95 8.93 -14.90
C GLU A 286 0.60 8.62 -14.24
N ASP A 287 0.28 7.32 -14.06
CA ASP A 287 -0.95 6.87 -13.41
C ASP A 287 -0.62 5.99 -12.18
N PRO A 288 -1.00 6.39 -10.96
CA PRO A 288 -0.90 5.60 -9.74
C PRO A 288 -1.48 4.17 -9.84
N ARG A 289 -2.42 3.92 -10.76
CA ARG A 289 -2.93 2.56 -11.03
C ARG A 289 -1.85 1.61 -11.54
N ILE A 290 -0.81 2.12 -12.19
CA ILE A 290 0.29 1.32 -12.73
C ILE A 290 1.10 0.70 -11.58
N PHE A 291 1.34 1.46 -10.50
CA PHE A 291 1.96 0.96 -9.26
C PHE A 291 1.16 -0.18 -8.66
N TYR A 292 -0.12 0.09 -8.42
CA TYR A 292 -1.00 -0.87 -7.78
C TYR A 292 -1.14 -2.14 -8.64
N ARG A 293 -1.18 -2.01 -9.97
CA ARG A 293 -1.14 -3.16 -10.89
C ARG A 293 0.17 -3.95 -10.77
N ALA A 294 1.32 -3.29 -10.72
CA ALA A 294 2.61 -3.96 -10.58
C ALA A 294 2.74 -4.71 -9.24
N TYR A 295 2.23 -4.12 -8.16
CA TYR A 295 2.11 -4.78 -6.85
C TYR A 295 1.18 -6.01 -6.93
N THR A 296 -0.06 -5.83 -7.37
CA THR A 296 -1.06 -6.91 -7.39
C THR A 296 -0.67 -8.05 -8.31
N GLN A 297 -0.01 -7.78 -9.45
CA GLN A 297 0.53 -8.81 -10.32
C GLN A 297 1.59 -9.66 -9.61
N ARG A 298 2.56 -9.04 -8.92
CA ARG A 298 3.58 -9.78 -8.14
C ARG A 298 2.95 -10.58 -7.00
N ARG A 299 1.98 -9.99 -6.28
CA ARG A 299 1.24 -10.70 -5.23
C ARG A 299 0.48 -11.92 -5.78
N ASN A 300 -0.20 -11.77 -6.91
CA ASN A 300 -0.93 -12.87 -7.55
C ASN A 300 0.02 -13.98 -8.02
N ASN A 301 1.17 -13.62 -8.57
CA ASN A 301 2.20 -14.58 -8.98
C ASN A 301 2.76 -15.33 -7.76
N ALA A 302 3.12 -14.62 -6.68
CA ALA A 302 3.56 -15.22 -5.43
C ALA A 302 2.53 -16.21 -4.85
N ASN A 303 1.25 -15.83 -4.85
CA ASN A 303 0.14 -16.69 -4.42
C ASN A 303 -0.04 -17.90 -5.34
N ALA A 304 0.07 -17.74 -6.65
CA ALA A 304 0.02 -18.84 -7.61
C ALA A 304 1.17 -19.83 -7.37
N ARG A 305 2.40 -19.34 -7.18
CA ARG A 305 3.58 -20.17 -6.84
C ARG A 305 3.40 -20.90 -5.52
N LYS A 306 2.85 -20.23 -4.50
CA LYS A 306 2.53 -20.83 -3.20
C LYS A 306 1.55 -22.00 -3.35
N ARG A 307 0.46 -21.82 -4.13
CA ARG A 307 -0.55 -22.86 -4.37
C ARG A 307 -0.03 -24.03 -5.22
N LEU A 308 0.75 -23.74 -6.25
CA LEU A 308 1.30 -24.73 -7.18
C LEU A 308 2.60 -25.37 -6.68
N GLN A 309 3.13 -24.92 -5.52
CA GLN A 309 4.46 -25.27 -5.04
C GLN A 309 5.57 -25.03 -6.08
N ALA A 310 5.39 -24.04 -6.94
CA ALA A 310 6.36 -23.67 -7.96
C ALA A 310 7.59 -22.97 -7.36
N THR A 311 8.66 -22.91 -8.14
CA THR A 311 9.88 -22.17 -7.81
C THR A 311 9.66 -20.67 -7.87
N GLY A 312 10.55 -19.91 -7.22
CA GLY A 312 10.48 -18.45 -7.17
C GLY A 312 9.86 -17.91 -5.88
N PRO A 313 9.72 -16.59 -5.77
CA PRO A 313 9.33 -15.93 -4.53
C PRO A 313 7.86 -16.18 -4.21
N LYS A 314 7.59 -16.58 -2.96
CA LYS A 314 6.23 -16.86 -2.43
C LYS A 314 5.63 -15.68 -1.66
N LYS A 315 6.39 -14.60 -1.55
CA LYS A 315 6.02 -13.32 -0.96
C LYS A 315 6.58 -12.19 -1.79
N THR A 316 5.93 -11.02 -1.71
CA THR A 316 6.44 -9.79 -2.31
C THR A 316 7.52 -9.15 -1.43
N ILE A 317 8.30 -8.22 -1.97
CA ILE A 317 9.30 -7.49 -1.17
C ILE A 317 8.61 -6.64 -0.10
N GLU A 318 7.41 -6.14 -0.38
CA GLU A 318 6.57 -5.40 0.55
C GLU A 318 6.18 -6.26 1.76
N ASP A 319 5.79 -7.52 1.53
CA ASP A 319 5.50 -8.46 2.62
C ASP A 319 6.75 -8.69 3.48
N HIS A 320 7.90 -8.97 2.85
CA HIS A 320 9.15 -9.24 3.57
C HIS A 320 9.63 -8.03 4.39
N TYR A 321 9.55 -6.84 3.79
CA TYR A 321 10.02 -5.63 4.44
C TYR A 321 9.09 -5.22 5.59
N LEU A 322 7.77 -5.24 5.39
CA LEU A 322 6.84 -4.94 6.47
C LEU A 322 6.92 -5.96 7.60
N GLN A 323 7.02 -7.26 7.29
CA GLN A 323 7.27 -8.27 8.33
C GLN A 323 8.52 -7.93 9.15
N PHE A 324 9.61 -7.53 8.50
CA PHE A 324 10.85 -7.15 9.17
C PHE A 324 10.67 -5.92 10.09
N ILE A 325 9.92 -4.90 9.67
CA ILE A 325 9.65 -3.73 10.49
C ILE A 325 8.90 -4.11 11.78
N PHE A 326 7.84 -4.91 11.67
CA PHE A 326 7.10 -5.37 12.86
C PHE A 326 7.95 -6.22 13.80
N GLU A 327 8.77 -7.12 13.26
CA GLU A 327 9.71 -7.92 14.06
C GLU A 327 10.70 -7.02 14.82
N ARG A 328 11.23 -5.98 14.17
CA ARG A 328 12.18 -5.01 14.75
C ARG A 328 11.55 -4.14 15.83
N GLU A 329 10.37 -3.59 15.57
CA GLU A 329 9.64 -2.79 16.55
C GLU A 329 9.32 -3.60 17.81
N ARG A 330 8.99 -4.89 17.63
CA ARG A 330 8.75 -5.79 18.76
C ARG A 330 10.03 -6.07 19.55
N GLU A 331 11.14 -6.38 18.88
CA GLU A 331 12.46 -6.55 19.52
C GLU A 331 12.82 -5.31 20.37
N GLN A 332 12.60 -4.11 19.83
CA GLN A 332 12.84 -2.85 20.54
C GLN A 332 11.92 -2.66 21.75
N ARG A 333 10.61 -2.96 21.61
CA ARG A 333 9.65 -2.91 22.73
C ARG A 333 10.01 -3.89 23.86
N GLN A 334 10.55 -5.07 23.51
CA GLN A 334 10.98 -6.07 24.50
C GLN A 334 12.27 -5.66 25.22
N HIS A 335 13.21 -5.02 24.52
CA HIS A 335 14.48 -4.56 25.11
C HIS A 335 14.37 -3.20 25.83
N GLY A 336 13.41 -2.35 25.48
CA GLY A 336 13.16 -1.07 26.17
C GLY A 336 12.35 -1.18 27.47
N ASN A 337 11.77 -2.36 27.74
CA ASN A 337 11.03 -2.67 28.97
C ASN A 337 11.88 -3.48 29.99
N GLN A 338 13.21 -3.54 29.81
CA GLN A 338 14.19 -4.09 30.76
C GLN A 338 15.07 -2.97 31.34
#